data_AF-U1G0D7-F1
#
_entry.id   AF-U1G0D7-F1
#
_cell.length_a   1.000
_cell.length_b   1.000
_cell.length_c   1.000
_cell.angle_alpha   90.00
_cell.angle_beta   90.00
_cell.angle_gamma   90.00
#
_symmetry.space_group_name_H-M   'P 1'
#
loop_
_entity.id
_entity.type
_entity.pdbx_description
1 polymer ?
#
loop_
_entity_poly.entity_id
_entity_poly.type
_entity_poly.pdbx_seq_one_letter_code
_entity_poly.pdbx_strand_id
1 'polypeptide(L)'
;MAGKAKGTSSKRSKGRGTRQSASSSSAAHVIAEKTRQTQTHIFFWAGPLSNWHKGRPFSGARALASAIFQLDKINTNHPAETALSSRLLAAHTFNCGEQWLMATKGWLFERDVDLGETTTTGEEFKSLATQMLAPQPPPKDQPARRQLYMSTLCAVLRTTSPKQQKALGRKCRNFDPAVWDDASVPIVVAGSVARAEADYMLKRIYLKAGKREFVEGSPVDTIWGVGIHWTHPSIEEPANWRGTNRLGVCHGLARNIILEKFGNELEAD
;
A
#
# COMPACT_ATOMS: atom_id res chain seq x y z
N MET A 1 42.91 22.44 -73.97
CA MET A 1 42.13 22.11 -75.19
C MET A 1 40.89 21.33 -74.79
N ALA A 2 39.79 21.62 -75.47
CA ALA A 2 38.42 21.30 -75.10
C ALA A 2 37.96 19.87 -75.45
N GLY A 3 36.86 19.43 -74.84
CA GLY A 3 36.03 18.31 -75.30
C GLY A 3 35.11 17.77 -74.18
N LYS A 4 34.00 18.45 -73.84
CA LYS A 4 32.61 18.18 -74.27
C LYS A 4 32.12 16.73 -74.09
N ALA A 5 31.09 16.55 -73.25
CA ALA A 5 29.98 15.64 -73.50
C ALA A 5 28.67 16.18 -72.87
N LYS A 6 27.60 16.21 -73.67
CA LYS A 6 26.23 16.64 -73.36
C LYS A 6 25.39 15.44 -72.86
N GLY A 7 24.30 15.70 -72.12
CA GLY A 7 23.22 14.74 -71.91
C GLY A 7 22.19 15.22 -70.86
N THR A 8 21.22 16.05 -71.25
CA THR A 8 19.77 15.72 -71.41
C THR A 8 18.93 15.69 -70.12
N SER A 9 18.02 16.66 -70.04
CA SER A 9 16.95 16.83 -69.03
C SER A 9 15.86 15.76 -69.11
N SER A 10 15.27 15.41 -67.95
CA SER A 10 13.89 14.91 -67.89
C SER A 10 13.18 15.39 -66.61
N LYS A 11 11.94 15.84 -66.80
CA LYS A 11 11.04 16.52 -65.85
C LYS A 11 10.50 15.55 -64.79
N ARG A 12 10.47 15.98 -63.53
CA ARG A 12 9.70 15.33 -62.45
C ARG A 12 8.27 15.88 -62.42
N SER A 13 7.28 15.04 -62.71
CA SER A 13 5.87 15.29 -62.42
C SER A 13 5.45 14.53 -61.16
N LYS A 14 4.55 15.16 -60.38
CA LYS A 14 4.01 14.69 -59.10
C LYS A 14 2.99 13.56 -59.33
N GLY A 15 3.18 12.42 -58.67
CA GLY A 15 2.18 11.36 -58.53
C GLY A 15 1.76 11.24 -57.06
N ARG A 16 0.47 11.48 -56.80
CA ARG A 16 -0.19 11.38 -55.49
C ARG A 16 -0.59 9.91 -55.32
N GLY A 17 0.06 9.19 -54.41
CA GLY A 17 -0.19 7.77 -54.11
C GLY A 17 -0.82 7.59 -52.73
N THR A 18 -1.95 6.90 -52.72
CA THR A 18 -2.89 6.54 -51.66
C THR A 18 -2.29 6.03 -50.34
N ARG A 19 -2.80 6.57 -49.21
CA ARG A 19 -2.71 5.99 -47.86
C ARG A 19 -3.49 4.67 -47.83
N GLN A 20 -2.82 3.56 -47.53
CA GLN A 20 -3.48 2.36 -47.01
C GLN A 20 -3.30 2.31 -45.50
N SER A 21 -4.44 2.18 -44.84
CA SER A 21 -4.64 2.00 -43.41
C SER A 21 -4.17 0.63 -42.96
N ALA A 22 -3.20 0.59 -42.03
CA ALA A 22 -2.97 -0.56 -41.18
C ALA A 22 -3.52 -0.24 -39.78
N SER A 23 -4.75 -0.70 -39.51
CA SER A 23 -5.31 -0.80 -38.17
C SER A 23 -5.24 -2.26 -37.74
N SER A 24 -4.49 -2.55 -36.68
CA SER A 24 -4.93 -3.46 -35.60
C SER A 24 -3.85 -3.59 -34.52
N SER A 25 -4.31 -3.52 -33.27
CA SER A 25 -3.62 -4.00 -32.07
C SER A 25 -2.47 -3.16 -31.49
N SER A 26 -2.76 -1.95 -30.99
CA SER A 26 -1.93 -1.36 -29.92
C SER A 26 -2.74 -0.69 -28.81
N ALA A 27 -3.96 -1.20 -28.54
CA ALA A 27 -4.66 -0.87 -27.30
C ALA A 27 -4.06 -1.69 -26.14
N ALA A 28 -2.77 -1.48 -25.87
CA ALA A 28 -2.24 -1.67 -24.52
C ALA A 28 -2.92 -0.60 -23.68
N HIS A 29 -4.09 -0.96 -23.14
CA HIS A 29 -4.91 -0.13 -22.27
C HIS A 29 -3.99 0.52 -21.23
N VAL A 30 -4.08 1.84 -21.12
CA VAL A 30 -3.34 2.64 -20.14
C VAL A 30 -3.56 2.05 -18.75
N ILE A 31 -2.53 1.43 -18.21
CA ILE A 31 -2.48 0.91 -16.85
C ILE A 31 -1.50 1.79 -16.08
N ALA A 32 -1.91 2.21 -14.89
CA ALA A 32 -1.17 3.05 -13.95
C ALA A 32 0.35 2.79 -14.00
N GLU A 33 1.13 3.88 -14.09
CA GLU A 33 2.54 3.99 -14.57
C GLU A 33 3.60 2.99 -14.05
N LYS A 34 3.27 2.03 -13.17
CA LYS A 34 4.22 1.12 -12.51
C LYS A 34 3.70 -0.30 -12.31
N THR A 35 2.88 -0.79 -13.24
CA THR A 35 2.45 -2.19 -13.25
C THR A 35 2.57 -2.81 -14.65
N ARG A 36 2.76 -4.14 -14.69
CA ARG A 36 2.80 -4.95 -15.91
C ARG A 36 1.72 -6.02 -15.81
N GLN A 37 0.87 -6.14 -16.81
CA GLN A 37 -0.25 -7.09 -16.77
C GLN A 37 -0.10 -8.19 -17.81
N THR A 38 -0.52 -9.39 -17.44
CA THR A 38 -0.72 -10.53 -18.34
C THR A 38 -2.17 -11.00 -18.26
N GLN A 39 -2.49 -12.13 -18.89
CA GLN A 39 -3.81 -12.73 -18.74
C GLN A 39 -4.07 -13.21 -17.30
N THR A 40 -3.02 -13.57 -16.57
CA THR A 40 -3.09 -14.21 -15.25
C THR A 40 -2.57 -13.35 -14.11
N HIS A 41 -1.73 -12.33 -14.38
CA HIS A 41 -1.03 -11.58 -13.34
C HIS A 41 -1.08 -10.06 -13.52
N ILE A 42 -0.92 -9.35 -12.42
CA ILE A 42 -0.62 -7.92 -12.31
C ILE A 42 0.66 -7.80 -11.48
N PHE A 43 1.80 -7.60 -12.15
CA PHE A 43 3.08 -7.35 -11.51
C PHE A 43 3.22 -5.87 -11.17
N PHE A 44 3.73 -5.56 -9.99
CA PHE A 44 3.94 -4.20 -9.52
C PHE A 44 5.16 -4.11 -8.61
N TRP A 45 5.73 -2.92 -8.49
CA TRP A 45 6.80 -2.62 -7.52
C TRP A 45 6.59 -1.26 -6.83
N ALA A 46 5.72 -0.44 -7.42
CA ALA A 46 5.46 0.93 -6.98
C ALA A 46 4.04 1.35 -7.42
N GLY A 47 3.69 2.60 -7.17
CA GLY A 47 2.34 3.11 -7.48
C GLY A 47 1.29 2.60 -6.49
N PRO A 48 -0.01 2.75 -6.80
CA PRO A 48 -1.10 2.57 -5.84
C PRO A 48 -1.14 1.24 -5.08
N LEU A 49 -0.57 0.16 -5.63
CA LEU A 49 -0.46 -1.13 -4.98
C LEU A 49 0.66 -1.15 -3.91
N SER A 50 1.80 -0.50 -4.14
CA SER A 50 2.89 -0.49 -3.16
C SER A 50 2.49 0.15 -1.83
N ASN A 51 2.90 -0.44 -0.70
CA ASN A 51 2.71 0.14 0.63
C ASN A 51 3.47 1.46 0.83
N TRP A 52 4.46 1.76 -0.01
CA TRP A 52 5.24 2.99 0.04
C TRP A 52 4.62 4.13 -0.78
N HIS A 53 3.57 3.86 -1.55
CA HIS A 53 2.88 4.88 -2.30
C HIS A 53 2.05 5.78 -1.38
N LYS A 54 2.32 7.08 -1.49
CA LYS A 54 1.56 8.13 -0.83
C LYS A 54 0.39 8.51 -1.72
N GLY A 55 -0.73 7.80 -1.55
CA GLY A 55 -1.98 8.07 -2.25
C GLY A 55 -2.88 9.03 -1.47
N ARG A 56 -4.20 8.94 -1.71
CA ARG A 56 -5.17 9.66 -0.88
C ARG A 56 -5.12 9.13 0.56
N PRO A 57 -5.03 10.02 1.58
CA PRO A 57 -5.01 9.56 2.96
C PRO A 57 -6.29 8.79 3.34
N PHE A 58 -6.17 7.81 4.23
CA PHE A 58 -7.28 6.93 4.61
C PHE A 58 -7.51 6.90 6.12
N SER A 59 -8.76 6.60 6.51
CA SER A 59 -9.20 6.61 7.91
C SER A 59 -8.60 5.44 8.70
N GLY A 60 -7.93 5.76 9.81
CA GLY A 60 -7.48 4.79 10.79
C GLY A 60 -8.62 4.02 11.43
N ALA A 61 -9.71 4.69 11.80
CA ALA A 61 -10.88 4.05 12.40
C ALA A 61 -11.44 2.94 11.49
N ARG A 62 -11.56 3.23 10.18
CA ARG A 62 -12.06 2.27 9.20
C ARG A 62 -11.16 1.05 9.05
N ALA A 63 -9.84 1.26 9.01
CA ALA A 63 -8.86 0.19 8.92
C ALA A 63 -8.81 -0.63 10.21
N LEU A 64 -8.84 0.02 11.38
CA LEU A 64 -8.74 -0.64 12.69
C LEU A 64 -9.94 -1.54 12.97
N ALA A 65 -11.17 -1.06 12.73
CA ALA A 65 -12.37 -1.86 12.92
C ALA A 65 -12.31 -3.16 12.09
N SER A 66 -11.81 -3.07 10.85
CA SER A 66 -11.61 -4.26 10.00
C SER A 66 -10.48 -5.15 10.48
N ALA A 67 -9.40 -4.59 11.03
CA ALA A 67 -8.26 -5.37 11.52
C ALA A 67 -8.65 -6.14 12.78
N ILE A 68 -9.27 -5.49 13.77
CA ILE A 68 -9.75 -6.11 15.01
C ILE A 68 -10.67 -7.29 14.71
N PHE A 69 -11.69 -7.07 13.87
CA PHE A 69 -12.61 -8.14 13.46
C PHE A 69 -11.91 -9.38 12.87
N GLN A 70 -10.81 -9.19 12.13
CA GLN A 70 -10.06 -10.31 11.55
C GLN A 70 -9.09 -10.93 12.55
N LEU A 71 -8.49 -10.15 13.44
CA LEU A 71 -7.61 -10.64 14.50
C LEU A 71 -8.40 -11.47 15.52
N ASP A 72 -9.62 -11.06 15.87
CA ASP A 72 -10.53 -11.83 16.72
C ASP A 72 -10.82 -13.21 16.13
N LYS A 73 -11.07 -13.30 14.81
CA LYS A 73 -11.33 -14.58 14.12
C LYS A 73 -10.18 -15.57 14.19
N ILE A 74 -8.95 -15.08 14.29
CA ILE A 74 -7.75 -15.91 14.43
C ILE A 74 -7.23 -15.95 15.87
N ASN A 75 -8.04 -15.51 16.84
CA ASN A 75 -7.71 -15.47 18.27
C ASN A 75 -6.37 -14.77 18.58
N THR A 76 -5.99 -13.75 17.81
CA THR A 76 -4.79 -12.96 18.08
C THR A 76 -5.08 -11.95 19.16
N ASN A 77 -4.34 -12.01 20.27
CA ASN A 77 -4.46 -11.03 21.35
C ASN A 77 -4.03 -9.62 20.86
N HIS A 78 -4.91 -8.65 21.00
CA HIS A 78 -4.67 -7.25 20.64
C HIS A 78 -5.27 -6.29 21.68
N PRO A 79 -4.83 -5.02 21.71
CA PRO A 79 -5.46 -4.01 22.57
C PRO A 79 -6.96 -3.88 22.29
N ALA A 80 -7.76 -3.65 23.34
CA ALA A 80 -9.20 -3.38 23.21
C ALA A 80 -9.46 -2.11 22.38
N GLU A 81 -10.65 -1.98 21.79
CA GLU A 81 -11.03 -0.77 21.04
C GLU A 81 -10.96 0.51 21.90
N THR A 82 -11.25 0.39 23.19
CA THR A 82 -11.20 1.49 24.16
C THR A 82 -9.79 1.87 24.59
N ALA A 83 -8.78 1.04 24.29
CA ALA A 83 -7.40 1.31 24.65
C ALA A 83 -6.91 2.61 24.01
N LEU A 84 -6.05 3.37 24.70
CA LEU A 84 -5.57 4.66 24.21
C LEU A 84 -4.79 4.50 22.90
N SER A 85 -4.02 3.41 22.76
CA SER A 85 -3.30 3.07 21.53
C SER A 85 -4.25 2.80 20.36
N SER A 86 -5.36 2.08 20.60
CA SER A 86 -6.43 1.84 19.62
C SER A 86 -7.12 3.14 19.21
N ARG A 87 -7.45 3.99 20.20
CA ARG A 87 -8.06 5.30 19.95
C ARG A 87 -7.13 6.22 19.15
N LEU A 88 -5.82 6.19 19.42
CA LEU A 88 -4.81 6.95 18.66
C LEU A 88 -4.72 6.47 17.21
N LEU A 89 -4.69 5.16 16.96
CA LEU A 89 -4.77 4.60 15.62
C LEU A 89 -6.06 5.04 14.91
N ALA A 90 -7.21 4.94 15.59
CA ALA A 90 -8.51 5.25 15.02
C ALA A 90 -8.65 6.74 14.64
N ALA A 91 -8.14 7.63 15.48
CA ALA A 91 -8.17 9.08 15.25
C ALA A 91 -7.20 9.55 14.16
N HIS A 92 -6.18 8.74 13.81
CA HIS A 92 -5.18 9.12 12.83
C HIS A 92 -5.65 8.91 11.39
N THR A 93 -5.18 9.77 10.50
CA THR A 93 -5.35 9.62 9.04
C THR A 93 -4.01 9.20 8.43
N PHE A 94 -3.99 8.03 7.80
CA PHE A 94 -2.76 7.41 7.33
C PHE A 94 -2.43 7.84 5.90
N ASN A 95 -1.16 8.13 5.64
CA ASN A 95 -0.72 8.64 4.34
C ASN A 95 -0.27 7.55 3.35
N CYS A 96 0.03 6.35 3.84
CA CYS A 96 0.43 5.20 3.01
C CYS A 96 0.26 3.89 3.81
N GLY A 97 0.34 2.76 3.11
CA GLY A 97 0.22 1.43 3.74
C GLY A 97 1.34 1.12 4.74
N GLU A 98 2.56 1.60 4.50
CA GLU A 98 3.70 1.41 5.41
C GLU A 98 3.47 2.10 6.76
N GLN A 99 2.88 3.30 6.78
CA GLN A 99 2.55 4.00 8.02
C GLN A 99 1.58 3.17 8.87
N TRP A 100 0.52 2.65 8.23
CA TRP A 100 -0.45 1.79 8.88
C TRP A 100 0.19 0.51 9.42
N LEU A 101 0.98 -0.18 8.59
CA LEU A 101 1.60 -1.45 8.96
C LEU A 101 2.57 -1.30 10.14
N MET A 102 3.38 -0.24 10.14
CA MET A 102 4.36 -0.03 11.23
C MET A 102 3.71 0.53 12.50
N ALA A 103 2.66 1.35 12.37
CA ALA A 103 1.90 1.85 13.51
C ALA A 103 1.15 0.72 14.23
N THR A 104 0.50 -0.15 13.46
CA THR A 104 -0.20 -1.34 13.99
C THR A 104 0.75 -2.36 14.58
N LYS A 105 1.98 -2.50 14.05
CA LYS A 105 3.05 -3.27 14.70
C LYS A 105 3.34 -2.74 16.12
N GLY A 106 3.53 -1.42 16.25
CA GLY A 106 3.71 -0.77 17.56
C GLY A 106 2.52 -0.99 18.49
N TRP A 107 1.30 -0.82 17.98
CA TRP A 107 0.05 -1.05 18.72
C TRP A 107 -0.08 -2.50 19.23
N LEU A 108 0.29 -3.49 18.43
CA LEU A 108 0.13 -4.89 18.79
C LEU A 108 1.11 -5.34 19.88
N PHE A 109 2.35 -4.84 19.85
CA PHE A 109 3.42 -5.35 20.72
C PHE A 109 3.78 -4.44 21.91
N GLU A 110 3.59 -3.12 21.82
CA GLU A 110 3.97 -2.18 22.89
C GLU A 110 2.77 -1.78 23.75
N ARG A 111 2.23 -2.76 24.48
CA ARG A 111 0.98 -2.65 25.25
C ARG A 111 1.17 -2.18 26.70
N ASP A 112 2.38 -1.73 27.03
CA ASP A 112 2.86 -1.60 28.41
C ASP A 112 2.46 -0.28 29.09
N VAL A 113 1.61 0.55 28.46
CA VAL A 113 1.24 1.88 28.99
C VAL A 113 -0.26 1.94 29.26
N ASP A 114 -0.60 2.00 30.55
CA ASP A 114 -1.94 2.33 31.03
C ASP A 114 -1.94 3.77 31.58
N LEU A 115 -2.87 4.59 31.09
CA LEU A 115 -3.09 5.98 31.52
C LEU A 115 -4.56 6.20 31.96
N GLY A 116 -5.31 5.15 32.29
CA GLY A 116 -6.72 5.23 32.66
C GLY A 116 -7.65 5.20 31.44
N GLU A 117 -7.50 4.17 30.60
CA GLU A 117 -8.12 4.08 29.28
C GLU A 117 -9.66 4.13 29.28
N THR A 118 -10.30 3.70 30.38
CA THR A 118 -11.76 3.62 30.54
C THR A 118 -12.42 4.90 31.04
N THR A 119 -11.65 5.86 31.55
CA THR A 119 -12.18 7.10 32.17
C THR A 119 -11.86 8.36 31.37
N THR A 120 -11.01 8.27 30.34
CA THR A 120 -10.57 9.43 29.55
C THR A 120 -11.68 9.93 28.63
N THR A 121 -12.21 11.12 28.93
CA THR A 121 -13.26 11.80 28.15
C THR A 121 -12.79 12.17 26.73
N GLY A 122 -13.73 12.61 25.88
CA GLY A 122 -13.42 13.01 24.50
C GLY A 122 -12.44 14.19 24.39
N GLU A 123 -12.51 15.16 25.31
CA GLU A 123 -11.61 16.33 25.31
C GLU A 123 -10.22 15.99 25.84
N GLU A 124 -10.14 15.24 26.94
CA GLU A 124 -8.86 14.77 27.49
C GLU A 124 -8.09 13.91 26.50
N PHE A 125 -8.79 13.04 25.76
CA PHE A 125 -8.19 12.25 24.70
C PHE A 125 -7.67 13.12 23.54
N LYS A 126 -8.42 14.14 23.10
CA LYS A 126 -7.95 15.06 22.04
C LYS A 126 -6.68 15.79 22.46
N SER A 127 -6.61 16.23 23.72
CA SER A 127 -5.42 16.86 24.29
C SER A 127 -4.23 15.88 24.32
N LEU A 128 -4.45 14.65 24.79
CA LEU A 128 -3.44 13.59 24.77
C LEU A 128 -2.96 13.28 23.35
N ALA A 129 -3.87 13.07 22.39
CA ALA A 129 -3.53 12.77 21.01
C ALA A 129 -2.69 13.89 20.38
N THR A 130 -3.06 15.15 20.64
CA THR A 130 -2.27 16.31 20.21
C THR A 130 -0.87 16.26 20.80
N GLN A 131 -0.73 15.97 22.10
CA GLN A 131 0.56 15.85 22.78
C GLN A 131 1.40 14.68 22.23
N MET A 132 0.78 13.53 21.91
CA MET A 132 1.47 12.36 21.35
C MET A 132 2.01 12.59 19.94
N LEU A 133 1.41 13.50 19.18
CA LEU A 133 1.83 13.86 17.83
C LEU A 133 2.69 15.13 17.76
N ALA A 134 2.91 15.81 18.89
CA ALA A 134 3.72 17.02 18.95
C ALA A 134 5.21 16.72 18.62
N PRO A 135 6.00 17.70 18.15
CA PRO A 135 7.43 17.53 17.91
C PRO A 135 8.24 17.30 19.20
N GLN A 136 7.75 17.84 20.32
CA GLN A 136 8.42 17.79 21.61
C GLN A 136 7.75 16.77 22.52
N PRO A 137 8.53 16.00 23.30
CA PRO A 137 7.98 15.03 24.21
C PRO A 137 7.23 15.70 25.38
N PRO A 138 6.33 14.97 26.06
CA PRO A 138 5.70 15.43 27.29
C PRO A 138 6.72 15.85 28.37
N PRO A 139 6.32 16.71 29.32
CA PRO A 139 7.11 17.07 30.49
C PRO A 139 7.73 15.86 31.23
N LYS A 140 8.92 16.05 31.84
CA LYS A 140 9.70 14.97 32.46
C LYS A 140 9.00 14.33 33.68
N ASP A 141 8.14 15.08 34.34
CA ASP A 141 7.28 14.68 35.46
C ASP A 141 6.07 13.81 35.03
N GLN A 142 5.90 13.55 33.72
CA GLN A 142 4.82 12.70 33.19
C GLN A 142 5.39 11.42 32.53
N PRO A 143 5.96 10.48 33.30
CA PRO A 143 6.71 9.33 32.77
C PRO A 143 5.88 8.41 31.88
N ALA A 144 4.64 8.11 32.25
CA ALA A 144 3.77 7.24 31.45
C ALA A 144 3.38 7.87 30.10
N ARG A 145 3.11 9.19 30.05
CA ARG A 145 2.90 9.91 28.79
C ARG A 145 4.15 9.94 27.93
N ARG A 146 5.33 10.09 28.54
CA ARG A 146 6.61 10.00 27.81
C ARG A 146 6.83 8.61 27.24
N GLN A 147 6.48 7.56 27.96
CA GLN A 147 6.56 6.18 27.47
C GLN A 147 5.64 5.96 26.27
N LEU A 148 4.38 6.40 26.33
CA LEU A 148 3.47 6.35 25.17
C LEU A 148 3.99 7.18 23.99
N TYR A 149 4.50 8.38 24.25
CA TYR A 149 5.08 9.24 23.23
C TYR A 149 6.29 8.60 22.53
N MET A 150 7.13 7.88 23.27
CA MET A 150 8.30 7.15 22.78
C MET A 150 7.97 5.82 22.10
N SER A 151 6.72 5.35 22.20
CA SER A 151 6.29 4.10 21.56
C SER A 151 6.49 4.11 20.05
N THR A 152 6.66 2.92 19.49
CA THR A 152 6.75 2.74 18.02
C THR A 152 5.50 3.28 17.32
N LEU A 153 4.32 3.08 17.90
CA LEU A 153 3.05 3.62 17.39
C LEU A 153 3.16 5.15 17.20
N CYS A 154 3.37 5.90 18.28
CA CYS A 154 3.37 7.36 18.23
C CYS A 154 4.54 7.89 17.37
N ALA A 155 5.69 7.23 17.39
CA ALA A 155 6.81 7.60 16.52
C ALA A 155 6.47 7.45 15.03
N VAL A 156 5.79 6.37 14.64
CA VAL A 156 5.35 6.16 13.25
C VAL A 156 4.25 7.14 12.85
N LEU A 157 3.30 7.45 13.75
CA LEU A 157 2.23 8.40 13.46
C LEU A 157 2.76 9.83 13.20
N ARG A 158 3.88 10.20 13.85
CA ARG A 158 4.53 11.52 13.66
C ARG A 158 5.31 11.67 12.35
N THR A 159 5.61 10.58 11.62
CA THR A 159 6.36 10.66 10.36
C THR A 159 5.50 10.35 9.13
N THR A 160 5.72 11.09 8.06
CA THR A 160 5.07 10.87 6.76
C THR A 160 5.98 10.13 5.78
N SER A 161 7.20 9.73 6.15
CA SER A 161 8.16 9.07 5.26
C SER A 161 8.12 7.55 5.39
N PRO A 162 7.73 6.78 4.34
CA PRO A 162 7.72 5.31 4.38
C PRO A 162 9.03 4.70 4.83
N LYS A 163 10.16 5.27 4.38
CA LYS A 163 11.49 4.82 4.79
C LYS A 163 11.71 4.98 6.30
N GLN A 164 11.28 6.11 6.88
CA GLN A 164 11.38 6.34 8.33
C GLN A 164 10.39 5.46 9.10
N GLN A 165 9.16 5.32 8.62
CA GLN A 165 8.14 4.45 9.21
C GLN A 165 8.65 3.00 9.32
N LYS A 166 9.19 2.45 8.24
CA LYS A 166 9.82 1.12 8.22
C LYS A 166 10.98 1.01 9.20
N ALA A 167 11.83 2.03 9.27
CA ALA A 167 12.98 2.06 10.19
C ALA A 167 12.54 2.10 11.66
N LEU A 168 11.46 2.81 11.98
CA LEU A 168 10.87 2.86 13.32
C LEU A 168 10.21 1.54 13.69
N GLY A 169 9.41 0.94 12.81
CA GLY A 169 8.77 -0.35 13.09
C GLY A 169 9.74 -1.53 13.23
N ARG A 170 10.96 -1.42 12.69
CA ARG A 170 12.06 -2.37 12.97
C ARG A 170 12.58 -2.30 14.41
N LYS A 171 12.32 -1.21 15.13
CA LYS A 171 12.72 -1.00 16.52
C LYS A 171 11.59 -1.30 17.52
N CYS A 172 10.49 -1.88 17.04
CA CYS A 172 9.36 -2.23 17.89
C CYS A 172 9.80 -3.15 19.02
N ARG A 173 9.53 -2.75 20.26
CA ARG A 173 9.81 -3.58 21.44
C ARG A 173 8.79 -4.71 21.54
N ASN A 174 9.15 -5.75 22.29
CA ASN A 174 8.32 -6.93 22.56
C ASN A 174 7.83 -7.63 21.29
N PHE A 175 8.56 -7.48 20.17
CA PHE A 175 8.19 -8.05 18.89
C PHE A 175 8.28 -9.57 18.92
N ASP A 176 7.18 -10.23 18.61
CA ASP A 176 7.12 -11.67 18.41
C ASP A 176 6.91 -11.97 16.90
N PRO A 177 7.89 -12.58 16.22
CA PRO A 177 7.76 -12.93 14.81
C PRO A 177 6.61 -13.88 14.51
N ALA A 178 6.32 -14.85 15.39
CA ALA A 178 5.26 -15.84 15.16
C ALA A 178 3.89 -15.16 15.21
N VAL A 179 3.64 -14.35 16.24
CA VAL A 179 2.41 -13.55 16.33
C VAL A 179 2.28 -12.60 15.14
N TRP A 180 3.38 -12.00 14.69
CA TRP A 180 3.36 -11.08 13.55
C TRP A 180 3.11 -11.77 12.21
N ASP A 181 3.63 -12.98 12.02
CA ASP A 181 3.41 -13.75 10.81
C ASP A 181 1.92 -14.02 10.59
N ASP A 182 1.19 -14.32 11.66
CA ASP A 182 -0.26 -14.53 11.62
C ASP A 182 -1.03 -13.20 11.53
N ALA A 183 -0.66 -12.19 12.33
CA ALA A 183 -1.41 -10.94 12.43
C ALA A 183 -1.21 -9.99 11.22
N SER A 184 -0.05 -10.03 10.58
CA SER A 184 0.33 -9.01 9.58
C SER A 184 -0.50 -9.04 8.32
N VAL A 185 -0.94 -10.22 7.84
CA VAL A 185 -1.78 -10.34 6.65
C VAL A 185 -3.15 -9.70 6.88
N PRO A 186 -3.93 -10.07 7.91
CA PRO A 186 -5.18 -9.37 8.28
C PRO A 186 -5.03 -7.85 8.38
N ILE A 187 -3.95 -7.39 9.02
CA ILE A 187 -3.65 -5.96 9.19
C ILE A 187 -3.42 -5.28 7.84
N VAL A 188 -2.61 -5.86 6.95
CA VAL A 188 -2.35 -5.27 5.62
C VAL A 188 -3.59 -5.29 4.76
N VAL A 189 -4.41 -6.35 4.82
CA VAL A 189 -5.70 -6.41 4.11
C VAL A 189 -6.61 -5.29 4.56
N ALA A 190 -6.79 -5.11 5.88
CA ALA A 190 -7.62 -4.05 6.44
C ALA A 190 -7.18 -2.65 5.99
N GLY A 191 -5.86 -2.37 6.03
CA GLY A 191 -5.30 -1.12 5.53
C GLY A 191 -5.47 -0.96 4.01
N SER A 192 -5.35 -2.03 3.24
CA SER A 192 -5.49 -2.01 1.78
C SER A 192 -6.92 -1.78 1.34
N VAL A 193 -7.91 -2.31 2.06
CA VAL A 193 -9.34 -2.02 1.85
C VAL A 193 -9.63 -0.56 2.16
N ALA A 194 -9.21 -0.05 3.32
CA ALA A 194 -9.42 1.35 3.69
C ALA A 194 -8.75 2.32 2.69
N ARG A 195 -7.55 1.98 2.20
CA ARG A 195 -6.87 2.71 1.11
C ARG A 195 -7.69 2.71 -0.17
N ALA A 196 -8.22 1.58 -0.60
CA ALA A 196 -9.02 1.50 -1.82
C ALA A 196 -10.38 2.21 -1.69
N GLU A 197 -10.99 2.21 -0.51
CA GLU A 197 -12.21 2.99 -0.26
C GLU A 197 -11.94 4.51 -0.40
N ALA A 198 -10.76 4.98 0.01
CA ALA A 198 -10.36 6.38 -0.06
C ALA A 198 -9.79 6.80 -1.43
N ASP A 199 -8.99 5.94 -2.07
CA ASP A 199 -8.22 6.22 -3.29
C ASP A 199 -8.85 5.55 -4.52
N TYR A 200 -9.41 6.38 -5.41
CA TYR A 200 -10.11 5.92 -6.61
C TYR A 200 -9.20 5.13 -7.56
N MET A 201 -7.90 5.40 -7.60
CA MET A 201 -6.97 4.70 -8.48
C MET A 201 -6.77 3.26 -8.02
N LEU A 202 -6.56 3.05 -6.71
CA LEU A 202 -6.45 1.71 -6.16
C LEU A 202 -7.76 0.94 -6.27
N LYS A 203 -8.90 1.60 -6.01
CA LYS A 203 -10.22 1.00 -6.20
C LYS A 203 -10.42 0.49 -7.63
N ARG A 204 -10.12 1.34 -8.63
CA ARG A 204 -10.25 0.98 -10.05
C ARG A 204 -9.33 -0.18 -10.44
N ILE A 205 -8.11 -0.23 -9.90
CA ILE A 205 -7.22 -1.37 -10.12
C ILE A 205 -7.87 -2.66 -9.63
N TYR A 206 -8.46 -2.68 -8.44
CA TYR A 206 -9.15 -3.86 -7.91
C TYR A 206 -10.37 -4.25 -8.74
N LEU A 207 -11.24 -3.29 -9.05
CA LEU A 207 -12.46 -3.55 -9.82
C LEU A 207 -12.13 -4.08 -11.23
N LYS A 208 -11.05 -3.63 -11.86
CA LYS A 208 -10.62 -4.07 -13.20
C LYS A 208 -9.65 -5.25 -13.21
N ALA A 209 -9.19 -5.71 -12.05
CA ALA A 209 -8.19 -6.78 -11.98
C ALA A 209 -8.72 -8.12 -12.52
N GLY A 210 -10.04 -8.34 -12.47
CA GLY A 210 -10.66 -9.62 -12.79
C GLY A 210 -10.09 -10.71 -11.89
N LYS A 211 -9.77 -11.88 -12.47
CA LYS A 211 -9.20 -13.03 -11.75
C LYS A 211 -7.67 -13.00 -11.65
N ARG A 212 -7.00 -11.92 -12.08
CA ARG A 212 -5.53 -11.87 -12.09
C ARG A 212 -4.96 -11.83 -10.67
N GLU A 213 -3.82 -12.49 -10.49
CA GLU A 213 -3.05 -12.45 -9.24
C GLU A 213 -2.17 -11.20 -9.17
N PHE A 214 -2.06 -10.59 -7.99
CA PHE A 214 -1.16 -9.47 -7.77
C PHE A 214 0.22 -9.99 -7.34
N VAL A 215 1.29 -9.42 -7.91
CA VAL A 215 2.66 -9.86 -7.63
C VAL A 215 3.58 -8.67 -7.36
N GLU A 216 4.07 -8.54 -6.13
CA GLU A 216 5.05 -7.52 -5.73
C GLU A 216 6.45 -7.94 -6.20
N GLY A 217 6.85 -7.43 -7.36
CA GLY A 217 8.13 -7.70 -8.02
C GLY A 217 9.26 -6.82 -7.51
N SER A 218 9.54 -6.89 -6.22
CA SER A 218 10.75 -6.33 -5.61
C SER A 218 11.90 -7.35 -5.68
N PRO A 219 13.09 -6.98 -6.18
CA PRO A 219 14.23 -7.90 -6.27
C PRO A 219 14.89 -8.19 -4.91
N VAL A 220 14.60 -7.39 -3.88
CA VAL A 220 15.26 -7.46 -2.57
C VAL A 220 14.32 -7.85 -1.43
N ASP A 221 13.00 -7.90 -1.68
CA ASP A 221 12.02 -8.29 -0.67
C ASP A 221 11.51 -9.71 -0.97
N THR A 222 11.82 -10.63 -0.06
CA THR A 222 11.43 -12.05 -0.15
C THR A 222 10.29 -12.41 0.80
N ILE A 223 9.76 -11.45 1.57
CA ILE A 223 8.63 -11.67 2.48
C ILE A 223 7.36 -11.09 1.83
N TRP A 224 7.38 -9.79 1.55
CA TRP A 224 6.25 -9.10 0.95
C TRP A 224 6.23 -9.23 -0.57
N GLY A 225 7.42 -9.40 -1.18
CA GLY A 225 7.60 -9.61 -2.62
C GLY A 225 8.11 -11.00 -2.99
N VAL A 226 8.37 -11.19 -4.28
CA VAL A 226 8.84 -12.47 -4.87
C VAL A 226 10.35 -12.57 -5.04
N GLY A 227 11.12 -11.54 -4.68
CA GLY A 227 12.58 -11.53 -4.88
C GLY A 227 13.03 -11.46 -6.35
N ILE A 228 12.15 -11.03 -7.26
CA ILE A 228 12.42 -10.82 -8.69
C ILE A 228 11.86 -9.45 -9.08
N HIS A 229 12.58 -8.70 -9.90
CA HIS A 229 12.11 -7.40 -10.39
C HIS A 229 10.86 -7.54 -11.29
N TRP A 230 9.85 -6.70 -11.10
CA TRP A 230 8.53 -6.77 -11.75
C TRP A 230 8.53 -6.78 -13.29
N THR A 231 9.59 -6.27 -13.93
CA THR A 231 9.76 -6.29 -15.39
C THR A 231 10.54 -7.49 -15.91
N HIS A 232 11.19 -8.27 -15.03
CA HIS A 232 12.01 -9.39 -15.46
C HIS A 232 11.11 -10.53 -15.94
N PRO A 233 11.29 -11.07 -17.16
CA PRO A 233 10.36 -12.08 -17.72
C PRO A 233 10.17 -13.31 -16.84
N SER A 234 11.21 -13.77 -16.14
CA SER A 234 11.15 -14.96 -15.28
C SER A 234 10.17 -14.85 -14.11
N ILE A 235 9.70 -13.64 -13.77
CA ILE A 235 8.71 -13.44 -12.69
C ILE A 235 7.34 -14.05 -13.03
N GLU A 236 7.06 -14.32 -14.31
CA GLU A 236 5.80 -14.93 -14.74
C GLU A 236 5.68 -16.41 -14.38
N GLU A 237 6.81 -17.04 -14.05
CA GLU A 237 6.87 -18.44 -13.62
C GLU A 237 7.03 -18.48 -12.08
N PRO A 238 5.99 -18.87 -11.33
CA PRO A 238 6.03 -18.95 -9.87
C PRO A 238 7.16 -19.82 -9.33
N ALA A 239 7.59 -20.85 -10.08
CA ALA A 239 8.72 -21.70 -9.68
C ALA A 239 10.05 -20.92 -9.57
N ASN A 240 10.16 -19.75 -10.19
CA ASN A 240 11.34 -18.89 -10.07
C ASN A 240 11.30 -17.99 -8.83
N TRP A 241 10.15 -17.83 -8.17
CA TRP A 241 9.99 -16.91 -7.06
C TRP A 241 10.88 -17.34 -5.89
N ARG A 242 11.53 -16.34 -5.28
CA ARG A 242 12.44 -16.52 -4.14
C ARG A 242 11.83 -15.97 -2.84
N GLY A 243 10.56 -15.61 -2.89
CA GLY A 243 9.85 -14.94 -1.81
C GLY A 243 8.36 -15.26 -1.81
N THR A 244 7.69 -14.85 -0.74
CA THR A 244 6.34 -15.32 -0.41
C THR A 244 5.21 -14.48 -0.99
N ASN A 245 5.50 -13.34 -1.65
CA ASN A 245 4.50 -12.46 -2.26
C ASN A 245 3.34 -12.07 -1.32
N ARG A 246 3.58 -11.91 -0.01
CA ARG A 246 2.51 -11.66 0.97
C ARG A 246 1.69 -10.42 0.62
N LEU A 247 2.31 -9.39 0.04
CA LEU A 247 1.59 -8.17 -0.35
C LEU A 247 0.63 -8.43 -1.52
N GLY A 248 1.04 -9.23 -2.51
CA GLY A 248 0.18 -9.67 -3.60
C GLY A 248 -1.05 -10.43 -3.11
N VAL A 249 -0.87 -11.36 -2.17
CA VAL A 249 -1.96 -12.08 -1.50
C VAL A 249 -2.91 -11.11 -0.80
N CYS A 250 -2.38 -10.13 -0.05
CA CYS A 250 -3.20 -9.11 0.61
C CYS A 250 -4.04 -8.28 -0.37
N HIS A 251 -3.48 -7.92 -1.54
CA HIS A 251 -4.25 -7.23 -2.58
C HIS A 251 -5.35 -8.11 -3.17
N GLY A 252 -5.11 -9.41 -3.35
CA GLY A 252 -6.14 -10.34 -3.81
C GLY A 252 -7.32 -10.43 -2.84
N LEU A 253 -7.03 -10.53 -1.53
CA LEU A 253 -8.05 -10.54 -0.48
C LEU A 253 -8.80 -9.20 -0.39
N ALA A 254 -8.07 -8.08 -0.41
CA ALA A 254 -8.67 -6.74 -0.39
C ALA A 254 -9.54 -6.48 -1.63
N ARG A 255 -9.12 -6.93 -2.82
CA ARG A 255 -9.91 -6.86 -4.06
C ARG A 255 -11.25 -7.55 -3.89
N ASN A 256 -11.28 -8.77 -3.33
CA ASN A 256 -12.52 -9.52 -3.16
C ASN A 256 -13.53 -8.76 -2.27
N ILE A 257 -13.06 -8.17 -1.16
CA ILE A 257 -13.88 -7.33 -0.27
C ILE A 257 -14.41 -6.08 -1.01
N ILE A 258 -13.58 -5.45 -1.83
CA ILE A 258 -13.97 -4.26 -2.61
C ILE A 258 -14.97 -4.62 -3.71
N LEU A 259 -14.83 -5.77 -4.37
CA LEU A 259 -15.79 -6.26 -5.36
C LEU A 259 -17.15 -6.58 -4.73
N GLU A 260 -17.18 -7.20 -3.55
CA GLU A 260 -18.42 -7.47 -2.82
C GLU A 260 -19.18 -6.17 -2.50
N LYS A 261 -18.44 -5.11 -2.14
CA LYS A 261 -19.02 -3.83 -1.72
C LYS A 261 -19.38 -2.89 -2.88
N PHE A 262 -18.59 -2.90 -3.96
CA PHE A 262 -18.65 -1.91 -5.03
C PHE A 262 -18.72 -2.51 -6.44
N GLY A 263 -18.88 -3.83 -6.57
CA GLY A 263 -18.88 -4.52 -7.87
C GLY A 263 -19.94 -4.02 -8.84
N ASN A 264 -21.09 -3.58 -8.32
CA ASN A 264 -22.19 -3.03 -9.12
C ASN A 264 -21.82 -1.70 -9.80
N GLU A 265 -20.79 -0.98 -9.31
CA GLU A 265 -20.30 0.25 -9.94
C GLU A 265 -19.62 -0.03 -11.31
N LEU A 266 -19.27 -1.28 -11.61
CA LEU A 266 -18.67 -1.67 -12.90
C LEU A 266 -19.67 -1.79 -14.05
N GLU A 267 -20.97 -1.96 -13.76
CA GLU A 267 -22.02 -2.13 -14.77
C GLU A 267 -22.64 -0.81 -15.23
N ALA A 268 -22.28 0.31 -14.57
CA ALA A 268 -22.85 1.64 -14.81
C ALA A 268 -22.00 2.53 -15.74
N ASP A 269 -20.81 2.07 -16.16
CA ASP A 269 -19.89 2.72 -17.11
C ASP A 269 -19.86 1.98 -18.47
#